data_AF-W7T7H4-F1
#
_entry.id   AF-W7T7H4-F1
#
_cell.length_a   1.000
_cell.length_b   1.000
_cell.length_c   1.000
_cell.angle_alpha   90.00
_cell.angle_beta   90.00
_cell.angle_gamma   90.00
#
_symmetry.space_group_name_H-M   'P 1'
#
loop_
_entity.id
_entity.type
_entity.pdbx_description
1 polymer ?
#
loop_
_entity_poly.entity_id
_entity_poly.type
_entity_poly.pdbx_seq_one_letter_code
_entity_poly.pdbx_strand_id
1 'polypeptide(L)'
;MVDDQGFVLPGRRYGALSLVRVMPSLFALTLFLPQKWVLAGTPVVAQELPWLIALSLVVIAGNVMLLPFSWTALRSPLVSQVGLIAITLASSGILLLHPNGVVYALPFWTARLAVRYRGPGPLSYIVIGLSMVGAAIPQLLRDFQWLAALGIALGVLALVLLTANRQGREERLEQAELLVARRQQVIEEHARAAALAERARIAREVHDVLAHSLAGLSLTLQARA
;
A
#
# COMPACT_ATOMS: atom_id res chain seq x y z
N MET A 1 -9.54 -1.05 8.20
CA MET A 1 -9.96 0.16 8.93
C MET A 1 -8.75 1.07 9.01
N VAL A 2 -8.75 2.14 8.20
CA VAL A 2 -7.66 3.14 8.12
C VAL A 2 -7.98 4.18 9.18
N ASP A 3 -6.99 4.54 10.01
CA ASP A 3 -7.14 5.65 10.96
C ASP A 3 -7.15 6.98 10.20
N ASP A 4 -7.83 8.01 10.72
CA ASP A 4 -7.99 9.37 10.13
C ASP A 4 -6.64 10.07 9.84
N GLN A 5 -5.54 9.47 10.27
CA GLN A 5 -4.14 9.87 10.03
C GLN A 5 -3.51 9.22 8.77
N GLY A 6 -4.26 8.44 7.99
CA GLY A 6 -3.77 7.76 6.78
C GLY A 6 -2.84 6.56 7.05
N PHE A 7 -2.88 6.00 8.26
CA PHE A 7 -2.04 4.88 8.68
C PHE A 7 -2.84 3.57 8.68
N VAL A 8 -2.30 2.54 8.04
CA VAL A 8 -2.87 1.18 8.05
C VAL A 8 -2.57 0.51 9.40
N LEU A 9 -3.61 0.02 10.07
CA LEU A 9 -3.55 -0.66 11.37
C LEU A 9 -2.62 -1.91 11.38
N PRO A 10 -2.05 -2.25 12.57
CA PRO A 10 -0.98 -3.22 12.73
C PRO A 10 -1.51 -4.67 12.66
N GLY A 11 -1.60 -5.25 11.46
CA GLY A 11 -2.05 -6.64 11.29
C GLY A 11 -1.23 -7.51 10.33
N ARG A 12 -0.39 -6.93 9.46
CA ARG A 12 0.34 -7.70 8.43
C ARG A 12 1.82 -7.91 8.79
N ARG A 13 2.11 -9.11 9.31
CA ARG A 13 3.40 -9.84 9.34
C ARG A 13 4.66 -8.97 9.10
N TYR A 14 5.27 -8.54 10.20
CA TYR A 14 6.44 -7.66 10.27
C TYR A 14 7.78 -8.23 9.73
N GLY A 15 7.85 -9.51 9.36
CA GLY A 15 9.13 -10.18 9.06
C GLY A 15 9.82 -9.77 7.75
N ALA A 16 9.07 -9.63 6.65
CA ALA A 16 9.65 -9.24 5.35
C ALA A 16 9.65 -7.71 5.11
N LEU A 17 8.87 -6.97 5.91
CA LEU A 17 8.64 -5.53 5.76
C LEU A 17 9.72 -4.66 6.43
N SER A 18 10.48 -5.21 7.39
CA SER A 18 11.63 -4.53 7.99
C SER A 18 12.80 -4.40 6.99
N LEU A 19 13.06 -5.45 6.21
CA LEU A 19 14.19 -5.54 5.28
C LEU A 19 14.08 -4.51 4.14
N VAL A 20 12.87 -4.30 3.62
CA VAL A 20 12.57 -3.28 2.59
C VAL A 20 12.74 -1.85 3.12
N ARG A 21 12.62 -1.63 4.43
CA ARG A 21 12.81 -0.30 5.06
C ARG A 21 14.27 0.07 5.23
N VAL A 22 15.19 -0.90 5.34
CA VAL A 22 16.63 -0.61 5.49
C VAL A 22 17.32 -0.37 4.14
N MET A 23 16.65 -0.70 3.03
CA MET A 23 17.19 -0.56 1.67
C MET A 23 17.74 0.84 1.33
N PRO A 24 17.11 1.99 1.68
CA PRO A 24 17.70 3.31 1.45
C PRO A 24 19.05 3.49 2.16
N SER A 25 19.16 3.00 3.39
CA SER A 25 20.41 3.05 4.15
C SER A 25 21.48 2.15 3.52
N LEU A 26 21.09 0.98 3.01
CA LEU A 26 22.01 0.09 2.29
C LEU A 26 22.49 0.73 0.99
N PHE A 27 21.59 1.37 0.22
CA PHE A 27 21.96 2.12 -0.97
C PHE A 27 22.88 3.32 -0.64
N ALA A 28 22.61 4.06 0.43
CA ALA A 28 23.52 5.10 0.90
C ALA A 28 24.88 4.53 1.34
N LEU A 29 24.91 3.34 1.93
CA LEU A 29 26.15 2.63 2.28
C LEU A 29 26.93 2.16 1.04
N THR A 30 26.26 1.83 -0.06
CA THR A 30 26.94 1.49 -1.34
C THR A 30 27.78 2.64 -1.90
N LEU A 31 27.51 3.87 -1.47
CA LEU A 31 28.29 5.06 -1.84
C LEU A 31 29.70 5.06 -1.22
N PHE A 32 29.89 4.32 -0.12
CA PHE A 32 31.16 4.17 0.60
C PHE A 32 31.92 2.89 0.26
N LEU A 33 31.31 1.97 -0.49
CA LEU A 33 32.02 0.82 -1.04
C LEU A 33 32.92 1.28 -2.21
N PRO A 34 34.03 0.57 -2.49
CA PRO A 34 34.92 0.93 -3.58
C PRO A 34 34.17 0.86 -4.92
N GLN A 35 33.72 2.02 -5.40
CA GLN A 35 32.86 2.19 -6.59
C GLN A 35 33.43 1.54 -7.87
N LYS A 36 34.75 1.31 -7.90
CA LYS A 36 35.47 0.60 -8.96
C LYS A 36 34.93 -0.82 -9.20
N TRP A 37 34.47 -1.48 -8.14
CA TRP A 37 33.97 -2.86 -8.19
C TRP A 37 32.46 -2.96 -8.33
N VAL A 38 31.73 -1.88 -8.02
CA VAL A 38 30.28 -1.97 -7.80
C VAL A 38 29.46 -1.62 -9.04
N LEU A 39 29.90 -0.81 -10.02
CA LEU A 39 29.26 -0.61 -11.35
C LEU A 39 29.89 0.59 -12.10
N ALA A 40 31.16 0.49 -12.56
CA ALA A 40 31.80 1.50 -13.44
C ALA A 40 31.69 2.97 -12.97
N GLY A 41 31.68 3.22 -11.65
CA GLY A 41 31.57 4.57 -11.10
C GLY A 41 32.85 5.38 -11.27
N THR A 42 32.71 6.66 -11.64
CA THR A 42 33.82 7.61 -11.64
C THR A 42 34.41 7.74 -10.23
N PRO A 43 35.75 7.76 -10.07
CA PRO A 43 36.35 7.87 -8.75
C PRO A 43 35.88 9.15 -8.04
N VAL A 44 35.47 9.03 -6.78
CA VAL A 44 35.05 10.16 -5.95
C VAL A 44 36.24 11.09 -5.75
N VAL A 45 36.06 12.37 -6.08
CA VAL A 45 37.07 13.41 -5.87
C VAL A 45 37.15 13.72 -4.37
N ALA A 46 38.36 13.78 -3.81
CA ALA A 46 38.58 13.96 -2.37
C ALA A 46 37.90 15.24 -1.80
N GLN A 47 37.72 16.26 -2.64
CA GLN A 47 37.05 17.52 -2.30
C GLN A 47 35.53 17.36 -2.11
N GLU A 48 34.90 16.36 -2.74
CA GLU A 48 33.45 16.10 -2.65
C GLU A 48 33.09 15.13 -1.52
N LEU A 49 34.10 14.44 -0.97
CA LEU A 49 33.95 13.45 0.09
C LEU A 49 33.19 13.96 1.34
N PRO A 50 33.46 15.15 1.91
CA PRO A 50 32.75 15.62 3.10
C PRO A 50 31.27 15.90 2.85
N TRP A 51 30.92 16.42 1.66
CA TRP A 51 29.53 16.69 1.28
C TRP A 51 28.74 15.41 1.06
N LEU A 52 29.36 14.41 0.42
CA LEU A 52 28.76 13.08 0.25
C LEU A 52 28.55 12.38 1.60
N ILE A 53 29.46 12.53 2.56
CA ILE A 53 29.28 12.03 3.94
C ILE A 53 28.09 12.71 4.61
N ALA A 54 28.04 14.03 4.59
CA ALA A 54 26.96 14.79 5.21
C ALA A 54 25.58 14.41 4.63
N LEU A 55 25.46 14.35 3.30
CA LEU A 55 24.21 13.99 2.63
C LEU A 55 23.81 12.53 2.88
N SER A 56 24.78 11.61 2.92
CA SER A 56 24.50 10.21 3.25
C SER A 56 24.04 10.04 4.69
N LEU A 57 24.60 10.80 5.63
CA LEU A 57 24.13 10.83 7.02
C LEU A 57 22.70 11.36 7.11
N VAL A 58 22.31 12.36 6.30
CA VAL A 58 20.92 12.84 6.22
C VAL A 58 19.98 11.76 5.69
N VAL A 59 20.39 11.00 4.67
CA VAL A 59 19.61 9.86 4.16
C VAL A 59 19.44 8.79 5.24
N ILE A 60 20.51 8.45 5.96
CA ILE A 60 20.47 7.47 7.04
C ILE A 60 19.57 7.96 8.18
N ALA A 61 19.72 9.21 8.63
CA ALA A 61 18.91 9.81 9.69
C ALA A 61 17.43 9.89 9.31
N GLY A 62 17.12 10.31 8.09
CA GLY A 62 15.75 10.32 7.57
C GLY A 62 15.16 8.91 7.48
N ASN A 63 15.96 7.89 7.18
CA ASN A 63 15.49 6.50 7.14
C ASN A 63 15.27 5.93 8.55
N VAL A 64 16.08 6.34 9.54
CA VAL A 64 15.86 6.01 10.95
C VAL A 64 14.53 6.60 11.44
N MET A 65 14.16 7.80 11.00
CA MET A 65 12.85 8.40 11.27
C MET A 65 11.67 7.66 10.61
N LEU A 66 11.92 6.83 9.60
CA LEU A 66 10.92 6.00 8.92
C LEU A 66 10.80 4.59 9.52
N LEU A 67 11.77 4.16 10.33
CA LEU A 67 11.72 2.87 11.02
C LEU A 67 10.71 2.94 12.18
N PRO A 68 9.84 1.94 12.35
CA PRO A 68 8.96 1.84 13.51
C PRO A 68 9.79 1.37 14.71
N PHE A 69 10.75 2.18 15.14
CA PHE A 69 11.45 1.91 16.38
C PHE A 69 10.42 1.95 17.51
N SER A 70 10.49 1.02 18.45
CA SER A 70 9.51 0.75 19.52
C SER A 70 9.23 1.92 20.46
N TRP A 71 9.80 3.10 20.19
CA TRP A 71 9.62 4.34 20.91
C TRP A 71 8.39 5.07 20.35
N THR A 72 7.28 4.94 21.05
CA THR A 72 5.95 5.48 20.74
C THR A 72 5.91 7.00 20.49
N ALA A 73 6.93 7.76 20.88
CA ALA A 73 7.00 9.22 20.73
C ALA A 73 7.27 9.73 19.29
N LEU A 74 7.91 8.94 18.42
CA LEU A 74 8.25 9.36 17.04
C LEU A 74 7.19 8.99 16.00
N ARG A 75 6.01 8.53 16.43
CA ARG A 75 4.90 8.16 15.53
C ARG A 75 4.17 9.36 14.90
N SER A 76 4.67 10.59 15.08
CA SER A 76 3.97 11.75 14.53
C SER A 76 4.06 11.76 12.98
N PRO A 77 2.95 12.06 12.29
CA PRO A 77 2.94 12.15 10.83
C PRO A 77 3.94 13.20 10.34
N LEU A 78 4.21 14.24 11.15
CA LEU A 78 5.18 15.29 10.87
C LEU A 78 6.63 14.78 10.83
N VAL A 79 7.07 13.95 11.77
CA VAL A 79 8.46 13.44 11.79
C VAL A 79 8.75 12.58 10.57
N SER A 80 7.81 11.72 10.19
CA SER A 80 7.95 10.93 8.95
C SER A 80 7.87 11.80 7.68
N GLN A 81 7.21 12.97 7.72
CA GLN A 81 7.15 13.92 6.59
C GLN A 81 8.50 14.57 6.38
N VAL A 82 9.06 15.10 7.46
CA VAL A 82 10.38 15.72 7.47
C VAL A 82 11.43 14.71 7.04
N GLY A 83 11.36 13.46 7.51
CA GLY A 83 12.26 12.39 7.09
C GLY A 83 12.21 12.10 5.58
N LEU A 84 11.02 11.98 4.98
CA LEU A 84 10.88 11.74 3.53
C LEU A 84 11.39 12.91 2.69
N ILE A 85 11.08 14.14 3.10
CA ILE A 85 11.53 15.34 2.40
C ILE A 85 13.06 15.46 2.50
N ALA A 86 13.62 15.22 3.70
CA ALA A 86 15.07 15.23 3.92
C ALA A 86 15.79 14.18 3.06
N ILE A 87 15.29 12.94 2.97
CA ILE A 87 15.88 11.91 2.11
C ILE A 87 15.79 12.33 0.65
N THR A 88 14.65 12.87 0.21
CA THR A 88 14.45 13.25 -1.20
C THR A 88 15.38 14.40 -1.60
N LEU A 89 15.51 15.42 -0.76
CA LEU A 89 16.43 16.53 -0.97
C LEU A 89 17.89 16.08 -0.93
N ALA A 90 18.26 15.26 0.05
CA ALA A 90 19.62 14.74 0.16
C ALA A 90 19.99 13.86 -1.04
N SER A 91 19.07 13.00 -1.49
CA SER A 91 19.28 12.16 -2.68
C SER A 91 19.48 13.01 -3.95
N SER A 92 18.72 14.09 -4.10
CA SER A 92 18.89 15.02 -5.23
C SER A 92 20.26 15.73 -5.17
N GLY A 93 20.68 16.18 -3.98
CA GLY A 93 22.01 16.77 -3.78
C GLY A 93 23.15 15.80 -4.14
N ILE A 94 23.02 14.53 -3.76
CA ILE A 94 24.02 13.51 -4.09
C ILE A 94 24.09 13.30 -5.61
N LEU A 95 22.96 13.26 -6.32
CA LEU A 95 22.95 13.09 -7.78
C LEU A 95 23.52 14.29 -8.53
N LEU A 96 23.44 15.50 -7.97
CA LEU A 96 24.09 16.70 -8.54
C LEU A 96 25.62 16.63 -8.45
N LEU A 97 26.13 16.07 -7.35
CA LEU A 97 27.56 15.94 -7.09
C LEU A 97 28.16 14.71 -7.78
N HIS A 98 27.43 13.60 -7.77
CA HIS A 98 27.86 12.31 -8.32
C HIS A 98 26.78 11.68 -9.21
N PRO A 99 26.73 12.06 -10.50
CA PRO A 99 25.68 11.63 -11.43
C PRO A 99 25.83 10.17 -11.90
N ASN A 100 26.64 9.34 -11.25
CA ASN A 100 26.88 7.97 -11.68
C ASN A 100 26.75 6.99 -10.51
N GLY A 101 25.97 5.91 -10.72
CA GLY A 101 25.90 4.78 -9.82
C GLY A 101 24.52 4.46 -9.27
N VAL A 102 24.49 3.55 -8.29
CA VAL A 102 23.28 2.96 -7.71
C VAL A 102 22.39 3.99 -6.98
N VAL A 103 22.92 5.18 -6.73
CA VAL A 103 22.24 6.33 -6.12
C VAL A 103 20.97 6.73 -6.89
N TYR A 104 20.92 6.48 -8.21
CA TYR A 104 19.71 6.68 -9.00
C TYR A 104 18.50 5.90 -8.50
N ALA A 105 18.68 4.81 -7.75
CA ALA A 105 17.57 4.06 -7.18
C ALA A 105 16.89 4.80 -6.01
N LEU A 106 17.56 5.75 -5.35
CA LEU A 106 17.05 6.43 -4.16
C LEU A 106 15.77 7.25 -4.42
N PRO A 107 15.68 8.10 -5.48
CA PRO A 107 14.44 8.82 -5.82
C PRO A 107 13.26 7.90 -6.17
N PHE A 108 13.51 6.78 -6.84
CA PHE A 108 12.46 5.79 -7.12
C PHE A 108 11.98 5.14 -5.82
N TRP A 109 12.90 4.89 -4.90
CA TRP A 109 12.58 4.30 -3.61
C TRP A 109 11.77 5.26 -2.73
N THR A 110 12.15 6.54 -2.63
CA THR A 110 11.39 7.56 -1.87
C THR A 110 9.99 7.76 -2.43
N ALA A 111 9.84 7.82 -3.77
CA ALA A 111 8.54 7.93 -4.42
C ALA A 111 7.64 6.72 -4.11
N ARG A 112 8.19 5.50 -4.16
CA ARG A 112 7.47 4.28 -3.78
C ARG A 112 7.06 4.27 -2.31
N LEU A 113 7.94 4.69 -1.41
CA LEU A 113 7.65 4.78 0.03
C LEU A 113 6.51 5.79 0.29
N ALA A 114 6.52 6.93 -0.40
CA ALA A 114 5.51 7.98 -0.23
C ALA A 114 4.09 7.48 -0.54
N VAL A 115 3.91 6.75 -1.64
CA VAL A 115 2.61 6.16 -2.01
C VAL A 115 2.23 5.04 -1.04
N ARG A 116 3.16 4.13 -0.78
CA ARG A 116 2.84 2.88 -0.06
C ARG A 116 2.46 3.11 1.40
N TYR A 117 3.05 4.10 2.07
CA TYR A 117 2.87 4.30 3.51
C TYR A 117 1.91 5.43 3.88
N ARG A 118 1.59 6.36 2.97
CA ARG A 118 0.66 7.47 3.24
C ARG A 118 -0.62 7.46 2.42
N GLY A 119 -0.70 6.63 1.39
CA GLY A 119 -1.78 6.72 0.41
C GLY A 119 -1.70 8.01 -0.42
N PRO A 120 -2.69 8.25 -1.29
CA PRO A 120 -2.73 9.40 -2.19
C PRO A 120 -3.13 10.69 -1.45
N GLY A 121 -2.16 11.43 -0.92
CA GLY A 121 -2.35 12.74 -0.29
C GLY A 121 -1.61 13.88 -1.02
N PRO A 122 -1.94 15.15 -0.78
CA PRO A 122 -1.27 16.30 -1.42
C PRO A 122 0.24 16.28 -1.20
N LEU A 123 0.68 15.90 0.00
CA LEU A 123 2.11 15.81 0.34
C LEU A 123 2.83 14.64 -0.35
N SER A 124 2.16 13.52 -0.65
CA SER A 124 2.80 12.45 -1.42
C SER A 124 3.07 12.89 -2.85
N TYR A 125 2.17 13.68 -3.45
CA TYR A 125 2.41 14.24 -4.79
C TYR A 125 3.58 15.21 -4.80
N ILE A 126 3.75 16.03 -3.75
CA ILE A 126 4.91 16.93 -3.61
C ILE A 126 6.21 16.11 -3.53
N VAL A 127 6.24 15.05 -2.71
CA VAL A 127 7.44 14.19 -2.59
C VAL A 127 7.74 13.46 -3.90
N ILE A 128 6.72 12.96 -4.60
CA ILE A 128 6.88 12.31 -5.91
C ILE A 128 7.44 13.32 -6.93
N GLY A 129 6.85 14.52 -7.00
CA GLY A 129 7.31 15.59 -7.88
C GLY A 129 8.75 15.99 -7.58
N LEU A 130 9.10 16.16 -6.30
CA LEU A 130 10.45 16.49 -5.87
C LEU A 130 11.45 15.37 -6.19
N SER A 131 11.04 14.10 -6.07
CA SER A 131 11.87 12.96 -6.46
C SER A 131 12.11 12.93 -7.97
N MET A 132 11.08 13.26 -8.75
CA MET A 132 11.14 13.29 -10.21
C MET A 132 12.05 14.41 -10.71
N VAL A 133 11.83 15.63 -10.18
CA VAL A 133 12.61 16.82 -10.50
C VAL A 133 14.05 16.65 -10.01
N GLY A 134 14.25 16.16 -8.78
CA GLY A 134 15.57 15.98 -8.19
C GLY A 134 16.45 14.95 -8.89
N ALA A 135 15.84 13.99 -9.59
CA ALA A 135 16.55 13.01 -10.41
C ALA A 135 16.75 13.47 -11.87
N ALA A 136 15.83 14.28 -12.41
CA ALA A 136 15.88 14.78 -13.78
C ALA A 136 16.80 15.99 -13.98
N ILE A 137 16.81 16.93 -13.01
CA ILE A 137 17.62 18.18 -13.08
C ILE A 137 19.11 17.90 -13.31
N PRO A 138 19.78 16.97 -12.59
CA PRO A 138 21.20 16.71 -12.79
C PRO A 138 21.55 16.29 -14.21
N GLN A 139 20.69 15.50 -14.86
CA GLN A 139 20.90 15.02 -16.24
C GLN A 139 20.68 16.12 -17.28
N LEU A 140 19.74 17.03 -17.02
CA LEU A 140 19.46 18.12 -17.93
C LEU A 140 20.55 19.21 -17.84
N LEU A 141 21.04 19.53 -16.64
CA LEU A 141 22.00 20.59 -16.42
C LEU A 141 23.42 20.25 -16.86
N ARG A 142 23.86 18.98 -16.74
CA ARG A 142 25.24 18.58 -17.08
C ARG A 142 25.36 18.00 -18.48
N ASP A 143 24.56 16.99 -18.79
CA ASP A 143 24.75 16.16 -19.99
C ASP A 143 23.74 16.48 -21.10
N PHE A 144 22.79 17.39 -20.85
CA PHE A 144 21.68 17.73 -21.77
C PHE A 144 20.88 16.51 -22.26
N GLN A 145 20.88 15.43 -21.47
CA GLN A 145 20.23 14.16 -21.81
C GLN A 145 18.73 14.19 -21.48
N TRP A 146 17.97 14.95 -22.27
CA TRP A 146 16.52 15.09 -22.12
C TRP A 146 15.77 13.74 -22.16
N LEU A 147 16.27 12.78 -22.95
CA LEU A 147 15.66 11.45 -23.09
C LEU A 147 15.80 10.62 -21.81
N ALA A 148 16.94 10.74 -21.12
CA ALA A 148 17.18 10.04 -19.86
C ALA A 148 16.38 10.69 -18.71
N ALA A 149 16.28 12.03 -18.70
CA ALA A 149 15.41 12.76 -17.78
C ALA A 149 13.92 12.37 -17.93
N LEU A 150 13.44 12.24 -19.17
CA LEU A 150 12.09 11.74 -19.46
C LEU A 150 11.90 10.28 -19.03
N GLY A 151 12.89 9.43 -19.29
CA GLY A 151 12.86 8.02 -18.86
C GLY A 151 12.74 7.87 -17.35
N ILE A 152 13.47 8.69 -16.59
CA ILE A 152 13.38 8.73 -15.13
C ILE A 152 11.98 9.18 -14.69
N ALA A 153 11.46 10.26 -15.26
CA ALA A 153 10.14 10.78 -14.93
C ALA A 153 9.03 9.74 -15.17
N LEU A 154 9.04 9.11 -16.34
CA LEU A 154 8.10 8.05 -16.69
C LEU A 154 8.28 6.81 -15.82
N GLY A 155 9.51 6.44 -15.47
CA GLY A 155 9.80 5.32 -14.59
C GLY A 155 9.27 5.53 -13.17
N VAL A 156 9.46 6.73 -12.61
CA VAL A 156 8.91 7.11 -11.30
C VAL A 156 7.38 7.06 -11.34
N LEU A 157 6.77 7.64 -12.38
CA LEU A 157 5.33 7.62 -12.57
C LEU A 157 4.77 6.19 -12.68
N ALA A 158 5.39 5.35 -13.50
CA ALA A 158 4.98 3.96 -13.69
C ALA A 158 5.07 3.16 -12.37
N LEU A 159 6.14 3.37 -11.59
CA LEU A 159 6.31 2.71 -10.29
C LEU A 159 5.27 3.16 -9.27
N VAL A 160 4.95 4.46 -9.24
CA VAL A 160 3.91 5.05 -8.41
C VAL A 160 2.55 4.46 -8.77
N LEU A 161 2.19 4.45 -10.05
CA LEU A 161 0.92 3.90 -10.55
C LEU A 161 0.80 2.40 -10.25
N LEU A 162 1.85 1.63 -10.47
CA LEU A 162 1.86 0.20 -10.16
C LEU A 162 1.65 -0.05 -8.66
N THR A 163 2.28 0.76 -7.81
CA THR A 163 2.15 0.65 -6.35
C THR A 163 0.74 1.01 -5.90
N ALA A 164 0.20 2.13 -6.39
CA ALA A 164 -1.17 2.57 -6.09
C ALA A 164 -2.22 1.56 -6.57
N ASN A 165 -2.06 1.02 -7.78
CA ASN A 165 -3.00 0.04 -8.33
C ASN A 165 -2.96 -1.28 -7.54
N ARG A 166 -1.78 -1.74 -7.12
CA ARG A 166 -1.66 -2.92 -6.26
C ARG A 166 -2.38 -2.73 -4.92
N GLN A 167 -2.22 -1.58 -4.28
CA GLN A 167 -2.91 -1.27 -3.02
C GLN A 167 -4.43 -1.22 -3.22
N GLY A 168 -4.91 -0.48 -4.22
CA GLY A 168 -6.33 -0.41 -4.51
C GLY A 168 -6.94 -1.75 -4.90
N ARG A 169 -6.16 -2.68 -5.48
CA ARG A 169 -6.63 -4.03 -5.78
C ARG A 169 -6.73 -4.89 -4.52
N GLU A 170 -5.77 -4.80 -3.60
CA GLU A 170 -5.84 -5.51 -2.32
C GLU A 170 -7.06 -5.04 -1.49
N GLU A 171 -7.29 -3.73 -1.41
CA GLU A 171 -8.44 -3.16 -0.70
C GLU A 171 -9.77 -3.60 -1.32
N ARG A 172 -9.86 -3.61 -2.66
CA ARG A 172 -11.06 -4.11 -3.36
C ARG A 172 -11.31 -5.58 -3.13
N LEU A 173 -10.27 -6.40 -3.04
CA LEU A 173 -10.41 -7.83 -2.75
C LEU A 173 -10.93 -8.04 -1.32
N GLU A 174 -10.35 -7.34 -0.33
CA GLU A 174 -10.84 -7.40 1.06
C GLU A 174 -12.30 -6.95 1.16
N GLN A 175 -12.70 -5.88 0.46
CA GLN A 175 -14.09 -5.46 0.39
C GLN A 175 -15.00 -6.49 -0.30
N ALA A 176 -14.54 -7.12 -1.38
CA ALA A 176 -15.30 -8.15 -2.09
C ALA A 176 -15.53 -9.38 -1.19
N GLU A 177 -14.51 -9.82 -0.44
CA GLU A 177 -14.62 -10.92 0.51
C GLU A 177 -15.65 -10.62 1.61
N LEU A 178 -15.63 -9.41 2.17
CA LEU A 178 -16.62 -8.98 3.16
C LEU A 178 -18.05 -8.94 2.59
N LEU A 179 -18.21 -8.48 1.35
CA LEU A 179 -19.51 -8.46 0.67
C LEU A 179 -20.03 -9.88 0.39
N VAL A 180 -19.15 -10.80 -0.02
CA VAL A 180 -19.51 -12.22 -0.23
C VAL A 180 -19.91 -12.86 1.09
N ALA A 181 -19.16 -12.65 2.17
CA ALA A 181 -19.49 -13.16 3.50
C ALA A 181 -20.86 -12.67 3.98
N ARG A 182 -21.17 -11.39 3.76
CA ARG A 182 -22.47 -10.82 4.14
C ARG A 182 -23.63 -11.35 3.29
N ARG A 183 -23.41 -11.56 1.98
CA ARG A 183 -24.41 -12.21 1.11
C ARG A 183 -24.71 -13.63 1.54
N GLN A 184 -23.69 -14.39 1.95
CA GLN A 184 -23.86 -15.77 2.39
C GLN A 184 -24.76 -15.85 3.63
N GLN A 185 -24.56 -14.95 4.60
CA GLN A 185 -25.42 -14.86 5.79
C GLN A 185 -26.89 -14.58 5.42
N VAL A 186 -27.11 -13.62 4.53
CA VAL A 186 -28.47 -13.27 4.07
C VAL A 186 -29.15 -14.43 3.34
N ILE A 187 -28.41 -15.16 2.49
CA ILE A 187 -28.93 -16.35 1.80
C ILE A 187 -29.32 -17.44 2.80
N GLU A 188 -28.49 -17.69 3.82
CA GLU A 188 -28.78 -18.67 4.85
C GLU A 188 -30.02 -18.30 5.69
N GLU A 189 -30.18 -17.02 6.02
CA GLU A 189 -31.37 -16.53 6.71
C GLU A 189 -32.63 -16.67 5.84
N HIS A 190 -32.56 -16.29 4.56
CA HIS A 190 -33.68 -16.48 3.63
C HIS A 190 -34.03 -17.95 3.43
N ALA A 191 -33.05 -18.85 3.32
CA ALA A 191 -33.28 -20.28 3.20
C ALA A 191 -33.99 -20.84 4.45
N ARG A 192 -33.60 -20.39 5.65
CA ARG A 192 -34.28 -20.76 6.90
C ARG A 192 -35.70 -20.23 6.95
N ALA A 193 -35.91 -18.96 6.59
CA ALA A 193 -37.23 -18.35 6.55
C ALA A 193 -38.16 -19.05 5.55
N ALA A 194 -37.65 -19.38 4.35
CA ALA A 194 -38.37 -20.13 3.34
C ALA A 194 -38.74 -21.53 3.83
N ALA A 195 -37.81 -22.24 4.47
CA ALA A 195 -38.07 -23.57 5.04
C ALA A 195 -39.15 -23.53 6.14
N LEU A 196 -39.17 -22.48 6.97
CA LEU A 196 -40.21 -22.29 8.00
C LEU A 196 -41.57 -21.95 7.37
N ALA A 197 -41.59 -21.07 6.37
CA ALA A 197 -42.82 -20.72 5.65
C ALA A 197 -43.45 -21.95 4.96
N GLU A 198 -42.61 -22.80 4.38
CA GLU A 198 -43.03 -24.05 3.75
C GLU A 198 -43.63 -25.02 4.77
N ARG A 199 -42.99 -25.21 5.93
CA ARG A 199 -43.53 -26.04 7.03
C ARG A 199 -44.89 -25.54 7.51
N ALA A 200 -45.07 -24.21 7.62
CA ALA A 200 -46.34 -23.61 8.01
C ALA A 200 -47.42 -23.74 6.92
N ARG A 201 -47.04 -23.80 5.64
CA ARG A 201 -47.96 -24.11 4.54
C ARG A 201 -48.41 -25.56 4.60
N ILE A 202 -47.47 -26.51 4.69
CA ILE A 202 -47.77 -27.95 4.78
C ILE A 202 -48.70 -28.24 5.97
N ALA A 203 -48.44 -27.63 7.13
CA ALA A 203 -49.30 -27.83 8.31
C ALA A 203 -50.76 -27.38 8.08
N ARG A 204 -50.98 -26.29 7.34
CA ARG A 204 -52.33 -25.80 6.98
C ARG A 204 -53.00 -26.71 5.96
N GLU A 205 -52.29 -27.09 4.90
CA GLU A 205 -52.84 -28.02 3.89
C GLU A 205 -53.25 -29.36 4.50
N VAL A 206 -52.42 -29.91 5.41
CA VAL A 206 -52.76 -31.13 6.14
C VAL A 206 -53.99 -30.92 7.04
N HIS A 207 -54.08 -29.77 7.73
CA HIS A 207 -55.25 -29.47 8.57
C HIS A 207 -56.54 -29.34 7.75
N ASP A 208 -56.50 -28.66 6.61
CA ASP A 208 -57.68 -28.47 5.75
C ASP A 208 -58.17 -29.80 5.16
N VAL A 209 -57.26 -30.67 4.72
CA VAL A 209 -57.60 -32.02 4.23
C VAL A 209 -58.19 -32.87 5.34
N LEU A 210 -57.62 -32.84 6.54
CA LEU A 210 -58.15 -33.59 7.70
C LEU A 210 -59.53 -33.08 8.12
N ALA A 211 -59.73 -31.78 8.21
CA ALA A 211 -61.01 -31.17 8.56
C ALA A 211 -62.09 -31.53 7.53
N HIS A 212 -61.75 -31.48 6.24
CA HIS A 212 -62.67 -31.86 5.16
C HIS A 212 -63.03 -33.36 5.21
N SER A 213 -62.05 -34.23 5.47
CA SER A 213 -62.25 -35.68 5.57
C SER A 213 -63.15 -36.05 6.76
N LEU A 214 -62.94 -35.39 7.91
CA LEU A 214 -63.77 -35.58 9.10
C LEU A 214 -65.21 -35.10 8.89
N ALA A 215 -65.39 -33.95 8.23
CA ALA A 215 -66.71 -33.44 7.88
C ALA A 215 -67.46 -34.41 6.93
N GLY A 216 -66.77 -34.96 5.92
CA GLY A 216 -67.33 -35.96 5.01
C GLY A 216 -67.73 -37.26 5.72
N LEU A 217 -66.87 -37.79 6.60
CA LEU A 217 -67.17 -38.98 7.40
C LEU A 217 -68.37 -38.77 8.35
N SER A 218 -68.43 -37.61 9.02
CA SER A 218 -69.55 -37.22 9.88
C SER A 218 -70.88 -37.19 9.12
N LEU A 219 -70.90 -36.57 7.95
CA LEU A 219 -72.08 -36.53 7.07
C LEU A 219 -72.51 -37.93 6.62
N THR A 220 -71.55 -38.80 6.29
CA THR A 220 -71.84 -40.18 5.85
C THR A 220 -72.42 -41.04 6.99
N LEU A 221 -71.99 -40.78 8.24
CA LEU A 221 -72.55 -41.41 9.43
C LEU A 221 -73.95 -40.88 9.77
N GLN A 222 -74.19 -39.57 9.61
CA GLN A 222 -75.53 -38.99 9.78
C GLN A 222 -76.52 -39.43 8.70
N ALA A 223 -76.07 -39.63 7.46
CA ALA A 223 -76.94 -40.07 6.36
C ALA A 223 -77.30 -41.57 6.39
N ARG A 224 -76.63 -42.37 7.23
CA ARG A 224 -76.91 -43.80 7.45
C ARG A 224 -77.69 -44.10 8.73
N ALA A 225 -77.99 -43.09 9.54
CA ALA A 225 -78.92 -43.16 10.67
C ALA A 225 -80.31 -42.72 10.22
#